data_AF-A0A521SUU4-F1
#
_entry.id   AF-A0A521SUU4-F1
#
_cell.length_a   1.000
_cell.length_b   1.000
_cell.length_c   1.000
_cell.angle_alpha   90.00
_cell.angle_beta   90.00
_cell.angle_gamma   90.00
#
_symmetry.space_group_name_H-M   'P 1'
#
loop_
_entity.id
_entity.type
_entity.pdbx_description
1 polymer ?
#
loop_
_entity_poly.entity_id
_entity_poly.type
_entity_poly.pdbx_seq_one_letter_code
_entity_poly.pdbx_strand_id
1 'polypeptide(L)'
;MPVRIHPTAEVSDKASIGEGTSIWNHVQVREGVTLGHNCILSKGVYIDAGVQIGDNVKIQNYVSVYHGVTIESGVFVGPHVCFTNDMNPRGVNPDGTLKSADDWTLSETLIKEGAGLGANSTIRCGITIGKWAMVGAGSVVTKDVPDHGLVFGNPARLRAFVCACGQQVQKKSESGGTVLAACPACGREITVSKQDWETLS
;
A
#
# COMPACT_ATOMS: atom_id res chain seq x y z
N MET A 1 20.13 -13.93 -5.96
CA MET A 1 21.07 -13.09 -5.18
C MET A 1 20.75 -13.33 -3.71
N PRO A 2 21.72 -13.37 -2.78
CA PRO A 2 21.40 -13.63 -1.38
C PRO A 2 20.62 -12.48 -0.73
N VAL A 3 19.90 -12.78 0.37
CA VAL A 3 19.31 -11.77 1.25
C VAL A 3 20.42 -10.92 1.86
N ARG A 4 20.20 -9.60 1.93
CA ARG A 4 21.14 -8.64 2.54
C ARG A 4 20.47 -7.96 3.71
N ILE A 5 21.01 -8.15 4.92
CA ILE A 5 20.49 -7.56 6.15
C ILE A 5 21.58 -6.67 6.74
N HIS A 6 21.27 -5.40 6.94
CA HIS A 6 22.20 -4.48 7.59
C HIS A 6 22.44 -4.90 9.06
N PRO A 7 23.66 -4.79 9.61
CA PRO A 7 23.96 -5.19 11.00
C PRO A 7 23.14 -4.50 12.09
N THR A 8 22.48 -3.39 11.78
CA THR A 8 21.61 -2.64 12.71
C THR A 8 20.12 -2.91 12.52
N ALA A 9 19.75 -3.82 11.61
CA ALA A 9 18.38 -4.27 11.47
C ALA A 9 18.09 -5.42 12.44
N GLU A 10 16.88 -5.42 12.99
CA GLU A 10 16.38 -6.46 13.88
C GLU A 10 15.38 -7.32 13.11
N VAL A 11 15.76 -8.56 12.81
CA VAL A 11 14.93 -9.46 12.00
C VAL A 11 14.69 -10.74 12.80
N SER A 12 13.43 -11.07 13.04
CA SER A 12 13.06 -12.32 13.69
C SER A 12 13.55 -13.53 12.89
N ASP A 13 14.07 -14.53 13.59
CA ASP A 13 14.40 -15.86 13.05
C ASP A 13 13.18 -16.63 12.53
N LYS A 14 11.97 -16.20 12.90
CA LYS A 14 10.68 -16.76 12.46
C LYS A 14 10.08 -15.99 11.28
N ALA A 15 10.79 -15.03 10.70
CA ALA A 15 10.38 -14.37 9.46
C ALA A 15 10.88 -15.14 8.23
N SER A 16 10.06 -15.21 7.19
CA SER A 16 10.44 -15.77 5.89
C SER A 16 10.81 -14.64 4.94
N ILE A 17 12.03 -14.67 4.39
CA ILE A 17 12.58 -13.59 3.57
C ILE A 17 13.10 -14.16 2.24
N GLY A 18 12.44 -13.77 1.15
CA GLY A 18 12.77 -14.21 -0.20
C GLY A 18 14.12 -13.69 -0.68
N GLU A 19 14.74 -14.44 -1.59
CA GLU A 19 16.04 -14.09 -2.16
C GLU A 19 16.08 -12.71 -2.82
N GLY A 20 17.25 -12.08 -2.81
CA GLY A 20 17.49 -10.76 -3.38
C GLY A 20 16.96 -9.60 -2.54
N THR A 21 16.17 -9.88 -1.50
CA THR A 21 15.63 -8.87 -0.59
C THR A 21 16.73 -8.19 0.21
N SER A 22 16.59 -6.87 0.36
CA SER A 22 17.55 -6.00 1.03
C SER A 22 16.87 -5.23 2.17
N ILE A 23 17.42 -5.40 3.37
CA ILE A 23 16.91 -4.83 4.63
C ILE A 23 17.95 -3.86 5.16
N TRP A 24 17.60 -2.58 5.18
CA TRP A 24 18.52 -1.49 5.51
C TRP A 24 18.55 -1.18 7.01
N ASN A 25 19.37 -0.19 7.37
CA ASN A 25 19.62 0.25 8.75
C ASN A 25 18.33 0.48 9.56
N HIS A 26 18.32 0.01 10.82
CA HIS A 26 17.26 0.25 11.79
C HIS A 26 15.87 -0.22 11.34
N VAL A 27 15.81 -1.18 10.44
CA VAL A 27 14.56 -1.88 10.13
C VAL A 27 14.27 -2.89 11.22
N GLN A 28 13.00 -3.06 11.57
CA GLN A 28 12.52 -4.15 12.42
C GLN A 28 11.53 -5.01 11.65
N VAL A 29 11.78 -6.32 11.58
CA VAL A 29 10.87 -7.31 11.00
C VAL A 29 10.50 -8.34 12.06
N ARG A 30 9.21 -8.42 12.39
CA ARG A 30 8.69 -9.32 13.41
C ARG A 30 8.42 -10.74 12.91
N GLU A 31 8.10 -11.62 13.85
CA GLU A 31 7.79 -13.02 13.65
C GLU A 31 6.57 -13.25 12.72
N GLY A 32 6.57 -14.37 11.99
CA GLY A 32 5.46 -14.75 11.12
C GLY A 32 5.29 -13.88 9.87
N VAL A 33 6.17 -12.89 9.66
CA VAL A 33 6.21 -12.10 8.43
C VAL A 33 6.65 -12.98 7.25
N THR A 34 5.98 -12.80 6.12
CA THR A 34 6.44 -13.29 4.83
C THR A 34 6.80 -12.11 3.95
N LEU A 35 8.06 -12.04 3.51
CA LEU A 35 8.54 -11.06 2.55
C LEU A 35 9.02 -11.79 1.30
N GLY A 36 8.48 -11.44 0.14
CA GLY A 36 8.84 -12.04 -1.15
C GLY A 36 10.27 -11.74 -1.59
N HIS A 37 10.55 -12.07 -2.84
CA HIS A 37 11.85 -11.90 -3.50
C HIS A 37 12.07 -10.45 -3.92
N ASN A 38 13.34 -10.04 -3.95
CA ASN A 38 13.79 -8.76 -4.52
C ASN A 38 13.11 -7.53 -3.89
N CYS A 39 12.74 -7.61 -2.61
CA CYS A 39 12.16 -6.48 -1.90
C CYS A 39 13.23 -5.55 -1.34
N ILE A 40 12.85 -4.29 -1.09
CA ILE A 40 13.71 -3.30 -0.45
C ILE A 40 12.95 -2.69 0.71
N LEU A 41 13.43 -2.94 1.93
CA LEU A 41 12.97 -2.27 3.14
C LEU A 41 14.01 -1.22 3.54
N SER A 42 13.73 0.05 3.28
CA SER A 42 14.66 1.15 3.51
C SER A 42 14.73 1.53 5.01
N LYS A 43 15.52 2.56 5.36
CA LYS A 43 15.87 2.90 6.74
C LYS A 43 14.64 3.09 7.63
N GLY A 44 14.64 2.45 8.81
CA GLY A 44 13.62 2.70 9.84
C GLY A 44 12.24 2.15 9.50
N VAL A 45 12.13 1.23 8.54
CA VAL A 45 10.87 0.52 8.27
C VAL A 45 10.56 -0.43 9.43
N TYR A 46 9.30 -0.49 9.84
CA TYR A 46 8.79 -1.46 10.81
C TYR A 46 7.78 -2.37 10.12
N ILE A 47 7.96 -3.69 10.21
CA ILE A 47 7.03 -4.70 9.72
C ILE A 47 6.52 -5.53 10.91
N ASP A 48 5.22 -5.42 11.16
CA ASP A 48 4.58 -6.07 12.30
C ASP A 48 4.35 -7.57 12.09
N ALA A 49 4.04 -8.28 13.16
CA ALA A 49 3.91 -9.74 13.15
C ALA A 49 2.83 -10.21 12.16
N GLY A 50 3.14 -11.27 11.41
CA GLY A 50 2.21 -11.89 10.46
C GLY A 50 1.95 -11.14 9.15
N VAL A 51 2.55 -9.97 8.93
CA VAL A 51 2.38 -9.19 7.69
C VAL A 51 2.85 -9.98 6.47
N GLN A 52 2.09 -9.90 5.37
CA GLN A 52 2.37 -10.58 4.11
C GLN A 52 2.73 -9.56 3.02
N ILE A 53 3.92 -9.70 2.43
CA ILE A 53 4.45 -8.82 1.39
C ILE A 53 4.94 -9.68 0.21
N GLY A 54 4.43 -9.37 -0.98
CA GLY A 54 4.79 -10.05 -2.24
C GLY A 54 6.20 -9.74 -2.74
N ASP A 55 6.45 -10.04 -4.02
CA ASP A 55 7.76 -9.88 -4.65
C ASP A 55 7.95 -8.46 -5.21
N ASN A 56 9.20 -8.01 -5.35
CA ASN A 56 9.58 -6.75 -5.99
C ASN A 56 8.95 -5.50 -5.33
N VAL A 57 8.64 -5.58 -4.04
CA VAL A 57 8.07 -4.47 -3.27
C VAL A 57 9.17 -3.54 -2.78
N LYS A 58 8.93 -2.22 -2.86
CA LYS A 58 9.84 -1.20 -2.32
C LYS A 58 9.13 -0.40 -1.25
N ILE A 59 9.62 -0.49 -0.01
CA ILE A 59 9.13 0.26 1.13
C ILE A 59 10.20 1.27 1.54
N GLN A 60 9.90 2.54 1.34
CA GLN A 60 10.84 3.63 1.61
C GLN A 60 10.91 3.97 3.10
N ASN A 61 11.81 4.90 3.45
CA ASN A 61 12.17 5.18 4.84
C ASN A 61 10.96 5.50 5.74
N TYR A 62 11.05 5.03 6.99
CA TYR A 62 10.14 5.39 8.08
C TYR A 62 8.66 5.07 7.82
N VAL A 63 8.41 3.90 7.22
CA VAL A 63 7.07 3.34 7.05
C VAL A 63 6.86 2.24 8.09
N SER A 64 5.72 2.26 8.78
CA SER A 64 5.27 1.16 9.64
C SER A 64 4.15 0.40 8.95
N VAL A 65 4.40 -0.86 8.61
CA VAL A 65 3.40 -1.78 8.06
C VAL A 65 2.86 -2.62 9.22
N TYR A 66 1.68 -2.25 9.70
CA TYR A 66 1.06 -2.86 10.88
C TYR A 66 0.37 -4.19 10.56
N HIS A 67 0.09 -4.97 11.62
CA HIS A 67 -0.70 -6.18 11.53
C HIS A 67 -2.03 -5.91 10.78
N GLY A 68 -2.41 -6.84 9.90
CA GLY A 68 -3.58 -6.72 9.01
C GLY A 68 -3.35 -5.97 7.70
N VAL A 69 -2.16 -5.41 7.46
CA VAL A 69 -1.79 -4.87 6.15
C VAL A 69 -1.21 -5.98 5.28
N THR A 70 -1.77 -6.17 4.08
CA THR A 70 -1.24 -7.05 3.04
C THR A 70 -0.79 -6.23 1.84
N ILE A 71 0.43 -6.49 1.35
CA ILE A 71 1.02 -5.78 0.21
C ILE A 71 1.35 -6.79 -0.89
N GLU A 72 0.68 -6.68 -2.04
CA GLU A 72 0.95 -7.54 -3.19
C GLU A 72 2.24 -7.13 -3.93
N SER A 73 2.64 -7.93 -4.91
CA SER A 73 3.89 -7.76 -5.65
C SER A 73 3.97 -6.44 -6.43
N GLY A 74 5.18 -5.91 -6.59
CA GLY A 74 5.47 -4.72 -7.39
C GLY A 74 4.97 -3.39 -6.79
N VAL A 75 4.42 -3.41 -5.58
CA VAL A 75 3.96 -2.20 -4.89
C VAL A 75 5.13 -1.30 -4.53
N PHE A 76 4.94 0.01 -4.71
CA PHE A 76 5.82 1.05 -4.20
C PHE A 76 5.15 1.75 -3.02
N VAL A 77 5.79 1.73 -1.86
CA VAL A 77 5.37 2.49 -0.68
C VAL A 77 6.35 3.62 -0.43
N GLY A 78 5.91 4.85 -0.69
CA GLY A 78 6.71 6.07 -0.55
C GLY A 78 7.16 6.35 0.88
N PRO A 79 8.13 7.25 1.07
CA PRO A 79 8.67 7.54 2.40
C PRO A 79 7.59 8.13 3.29
N HIS A 80 7.58 7.75 4.56
CA HIS A 80 6.59 8.20 5.56
C HIS A 80 5.12 7.90 5.22
N VAL A 81 4.81 6.95 4.32
CA VAL A 81 3.44 6.46 4.19
C VAL A 81 2.98 5.90 5.55
N CYS A 82 1.81 6.34 5.99
CA CYS A 82 1.23 5.98 7.27
C CYS A 82 0.08 5.00 7.05
N PHE A 83 0.25 3.75 7.50
CA PHE A 83 -0.85 2.78 7.59
C PHE A 83 -1.51 2.86 8.97
N THR A 84 -2.79 2.54 9.05
CA THR A 84 -3.49 2.28 10.31
C THR A 84 -4.07 0.87 10.30
N ASN A 85 -4.57 0.39 11.43
CA ASN A 85 -5.21 -0.94 11.54
C ASN A 85 -6.38 -1.00 12.54
N ASP A 86 -6.58 0.04 13.34
CA ASP A 86 -7.78 0.23 14.18
C ASP A 86 -8.60 1.41 13.66
N MET A 87 -9.90 1.17 13.40
CA MET A 87 -10.83 2.20 12.95
C MET A 87 -11.26 3.16 14.05
N ASN A 88 -11.18 2.73 15.31
CA ASN A 88 -11.67 3.47 16.47
C ASN A 88 -10.65 3.46 17.64
N PRO A 89 -9.40 3.91 17.41
CA PRO A 89 -8.34 3.78 18.40
C PRO A 89 -8.62 4.56 19.67
N ARG A 90 -8.46 3.90 20.81
CA ARG A 90 -8.52 4.47 22.17
C ARG A 90 -7.47 3.78 23.04
N GLY A 91 -6.91 4.51 24.01
CA GLY A 91 -5.98 3.92 25.00
C GLY A 91 -6.69 3.22 26.17
N VAL A 92 -8.00 3.46 26.33
CA VAL A 92 -8.82 2.93 27.44
C VAL A 92 -10.18 2.45 26.94
N ASN A 93 -10.79 1.55 27.71
CA ASN A 93 -12.17 1.12 27.57
C ASN A 93 -13.13 2.22 28.08
N PRO A 94 -14.44 2.13 27.78
CA PRO A 94 -15.42 3.12 28.27
C PRO A 94 -15.48 3.26 29.79
N ASP A 95 -15.04 2.24 30.54
CA ASP A 95 -14.95 2.25 32.01
C ASP A 95 -13.64 2.86 32.55
N GLY A 96 -12.72 3.28 31.67
CA GLY A 96 -11.43 3.88 32.02
C GLY A 96 -10.29 2.89 32.25
N THR A 97 -10.53 1.57 32.15
CA THR A 97 -9.47 0.56 32.19
C THR A 97 -8.58 0.62 30.96
N LEU A 98 -7.29 0.26 31.08
CA LEU A 98 -6.37 0.21 29.94
C LEU A 98 -6.84 -0.84 28.93
N LYS A 99 -6.85 -0.48 27.64
CA LYS A 99 -7.17 -1.43 26.56
C LYS A 99 -6.07 -2.45 26.38
N SER A 100 -6.46 -3.71 26.33
CA SER A 100 -5.63 -4.86 25.99
C SER A 100 -5.72 -5.20 24.50
N ALA A 101 -4.95 -6.19 24.07
CA ALA A 101 -5.00 -6.71 22.71
C ALA A 101 -6.34 -7.35 22.33
N ASP A 102 -7.16 -7.72 23.31
CA ASP A 102 -8.47 -8.35 23.11
C ASP A 102 -9.62 -7.32 22.99
N ASP A 103 -9.34 -6.03 23.27
CA ASP A 103 -10.34 -4.95 23.34
C ASP A 103 -10.49 -4.12 22.04
N TRP A 104 -9.94 -4.62 20.94
CA TRP A 104 -9.98 -3.93 19.65
C TRP A 104 -10.22 -4.89 18.49
N THR A 105 -10.62 -4.33 17.35
CA THR A 105 -10.94 -5.10 16.14
C THR A 105 -10.00 -4.70 15.03
N LEU A 106 -9.31 -5.70 14.48
CA LEU A 106 -8.44 -5.51 13.33
C LEU A 106 -9.24 -5.10 12.10
N SER A 107 -8.81 -4.03 11.44
CA SER A 107 -9.33 -3.58 10.15
C SER A 107 -8.27 -3.80 9.08
N GLU A 108 -8.45 -4.85 8.29
CA GLU A 108 -7.47 -5.26 7.28
C GLU A 108 -7.37 -4.24 6.13
N THR A 109 -6.17 -4.11 5.56
CA THR A 109 -5.89 -3.23 4.42
C THR A 109 -5.17 -4.01 3.34
N LEU A 110 -5.65 -3.94 2.10
CA LEU A 110 -5.04 -4.62 0.97
C LEU A 110 -4.48 -3.61 -0.02
N ILE A 111 -3.19 -3.71 -0.32
CA ILE A 111 -2.53 -2.94 -1.36
C ILE A 111 -2.23 -3.87 -2.53
N LYS A 112 -2.95 -3.70 -3.63
CA LYS A 112 -2.87 -4.63 -4.77
C LYS A 112 -1.68 -4.36 -5.68
N GLU A 113 -1.40 -5.35 -6.52
CA GLU A 113 -0.24 -5.45 -7.39
C GLU A 113 0.08 -4.15 -8.14
N GLY A 114 1.35 -3.72 -8.07
CA GLY A 114 1.85 -2.56 -8.82
C GLY A 114 1.34 -1.19 -8.34
N ALA A 115 0.54 -1.12 -7.27
CA ALA A 115 0.08 0.16 -6.72
C ALA A 115 1.25 1.03 -6.22
N GLY A 116 1.11 2.34 -6.35
CA GLY A 116 2.08 3.33 -5.87
C GLY A 116 1.48 4.24 -4.81
N LEU A 117 2.04 4.22 -3.61
CA LEU A 117 1.64 5.08 -2.50
C LEU A 117 2.61 6.26 -2.38
N GLY A 118 2.12 7.47 -2.63
CA GLY A 118 2.93 8.69 -2.62
C GLY A 118 3.49 9.01 -1.24
N ALA A 119 4.62 9.73 -1.23
CA ALA A 119 5.29 10.13 0.02
C ALA A 119 4.31 10.78 1.01
N ASN A 120 4.41 10.41 2.28
CA ASN A 120 3.62 10.98 3.38
C ASN A 120 2.09 10.88 3.19
N SER A 121 1.58 9.93 2.37
CA SER A 121 0.15 9.66 2.32
C SER A 121 -0.29 8.81 3.51
N THR A 122 -1.51 9.03 3.99
CA THR A 122 -2.13 8.22 5.04
C THR A 122 -3.19 7.31 4.45
N ILE A 123 -3.11 6.01 4.74
CA ILE A 123 -4.06 4.98 4.29
C ILE A 123 -4.91 4.57 5.50
N ARG A 124 -6.18 4.96 5.51
CA ARG A 124 -7.11 4.50 6.55
C ARG A 124 -7.30 3.00 6.41
N CYS A 125 -7.28 2.28 7.52
CA CYS A 125 -7.58 0.86 7.56
C CYS A 125 -8.98 0.49 7.03
N GLY A 126 -9.14 -0.79 6.69
CA GLY A 126 -10.40 -1.34 6.18
C GLY A 126 -10.68 -1.01 4.71
N ILE A 127 -9.64 -0.71 3.91
CA ILE A 127 -9.80 -0.34 2.49
C ILE A 127 -8.85 -1.12 1.59
N THR A 128 -9.19 -1.14 0.30
CA THR A 128 -8.36 -1.71 -0.77
C THR A 128 -7.83 -0.63 -1.70
N ILE A 129 -6.53 -0.67 -1.98
CA ILE A 129 -5.91 0.11 -3.05
C ILE A 129 -5.74 -0.78 -4.28
N GLY A 130 -6.40 -0.40 -5.38
CA GLY A 130 -6.47 -1.16 -6.62
C GLY A 130 -5.13 -1.44 -7.31
N LYS A 131 -5.11 -2.42 -8.22
CA LYS A 131 -3.94 -2.75 -9.04
C LYS A 131 -3.49 -1.54 -9.82
N TRP A 132 -2.19 -1.25 -9.82
CA TRP A 132 -1.61 -0.10 -10.50
C TRP A 132 -2.24 1.26 -10.14
N ALA A 133 -3.03 1.33 -9.07
CA ALA A 133 -3.54 2.60 -8.57
C ALA A 133 -2.39 3.47 -8.05
N MET A 134 -2.59 4.77 -8.07
CA MET A 134 -1.58 5.73 -7.63
C MET A 134 -2.18 6.73 -6.65
N VAL A 135 -1.60 6.80 -5.45
CA VAL A 135 -1.95 7.77 -4.42
C VAL A 135 -0.95 8.90 -4.48
N GLY A 136 -1.43 10.14 -4.65
CA GLY A 136 -0.57 11.33 -4.63
C GLY A 136 0.04 11.57 -3.25
N ALA A 137 1.21 12.21 -3.21
CA ALA A 137 1.88 12.55 -1.96
C ALA A 137 0.99 13.39 -1.02
N GLY A 138 1.10 13.16 0.29
CA GLY A 138 0.35 13.88 1.33
C GLY A 138 -1.16 13.59 1.37
N SER A 139 -1.64 12.62 0.59
CA SER A 139 -3.08 12.33 0.51
C SER A 139 -3.60 11.54 1.70
N VAL A 140 -4.85 11.76 2.10
CA VAL A 140 -5.52 10.97 3.14
C VAL A 140 -6.59 10.10 2.48
N VAL A 141 -6.27 8.83 2.26
CA VAL A 141 -7.14 7.87 1.58
C VAL A 141 -8.10 7.25 2.58
N THR A 142 -9.39 7.40 2.31
CA THR A 142 -10.48 7.07 3.24
C THR A 142 -11.50 6.09 2.66
N LYS A 143 -11.32 5.66 1.42
CA LYS A 143 -12.18 4.75 0.68
C LYS A 143 -11.34 3.95 -0.29
N ASP A 144 -11.88 2.84 -0.77
CA ASP A 144 -11.25 2.04 -1.81
C ASP A 144 -10.87 2.89 -3.02
N VAL A 145 -9.74 2.53 -3.62
CA VAL A 145 -9.25 3.14 -4.86
C VAL A 145 -9.38 2.10 -5.96
N PRO A 146 -10.08 2.39 -7.07
CA PRO A 146 -10.24 1.44 -8.15
C PRO A 146 -8.88 1.11 -8.79
N ASP A 147 -8.79 -0.05 -9.45
CA ASP A 147 -7.63 -0.41 -10.26
C ASP A 147 -7.32 0.74 -11.25
N HIS A 148 -6.04 1.06 -11.42
CA HIS A 148 -5.53 2.20 -12.20
C HIS A 148 -5.96 3.59 -11.71
N GLY A 149 -6.72 3.71 -10.62
CA GLY A 149 -7.20 4.99 -10.11
C GLY A 149 -6.05 5.88 -9.60
N LEU A 150 -6.03 7.15 -10.03
CA LEU A 150 -5.18 8.19 -9.46
C LEU A 150 -5.99 9.02 -8.48
N VAL A 151 -5.65 8.94 -7.19
CA VAL A 151 -6.29 9.70 -6.13
C VAL A 151 -5.33 10.68 -5.48
N PHE A 152 -5.82 11.87 -5.12
CA PHE A 152 -5.08 12.77 -4.24
C PHE A 152 -5.97 13.76 -3.48
N GLY A 153 -5.40 14.34 -2.41
CA GLY A 153 -6.04 15.34 -1.55
C GLY A 153 -6.35 14.84 -0.14
N ASN A 154 -6.97 15.70 0.67
CA ASN A 154 -7.43 15.36 2.02
C ASN A 154 -8.88 15.84 2.23
N PRO A 155 -9.86 14.91 2.26
CA PRO A 155 -9.74 13.50 1.91
C PRO A 155 -9.41 13.30 0.43
N ALA A 156 -8.73 12.20 0.09
CA ALA A 156 -8.37 11.88 -1.28
C ALA A 156 -9.63 11.68 -2.14
N ARG A 157 -9.55 12.12 -3.40
CA ARG A 157 -10.59 11.95 -4.41
C ARG A 157 -9.98 11.36 -5.66
N LEU A 158 -10.79 10.63 -6.43
CA LEU A 158 -10.38 10.12 -7.75
C LEU A 158 -10.32 11.29 -8.73
N ARG A 159 -9.17 11.44 -9.38
CA ARG A 159 -8.84 12.59 -10.25
C ARG A 159 -8.56 12.17 -11.68
N ALA A 160 -8.04 10.96 -11.88
CA ALA A 160 -7.82 10.38 -13.20
C ALA A 160 -7.64 8.86 -13.08
N PHE A 161 -7.35 8.23 -14.22
CA PHE A 161 -6.78 6.89 -14.29
C PHE A 161 -5.36 6.95 -14.87
N VAL A 162 -4.51 6.02 -14.46
CA VAL A 162 -3.10 5.92 -14.87
C VAL A 162 -2.76 4.55 -15.40
N CYS A 163 -1.85 4.52 -16.36
CA CYS A 163 -1.27 3.29 -16.86
C CYS A 163 -0.29 2.72 -15.83
N ALA A 164 0.02 1.42 -15.94
CA ALA A 164 1.09 0.77 -15.20
C ALA A 164 2.49 1.42 -15.38
N CYS A 165 2.70 2.29 -16.38
CA CYS A 165 3.91 3.11 -16.50
C CYS A 165 3.87 4.45 -15.74
N GLY A 166 2.78 4.74 -15.03
CA GLY A 166 2.57 5.95 -14.21
C GLY A 166 1.99 7.14 -14.95
N GLN A 167 1.82 7.07 -16.28
CA GLN A 167 1.24 8.17 -17.08
C GLN A 167 -0.28 8.10 -17.10
N GLN A 168 -0.95 9.26 -17.07
CA GLN A 168 -2.40 9.34 -17.20
C GLN A 168 -2.88 8.78 -18.54
N VAL A 169 -3.98 8.03 -18.52
CA VAL A 169 -4.60 7.48 -19.72
C VAL A 169 -5.65 8.44 -20.28
N GLN A 170 -5.92 8.31 -21.58
CA GLN A 170 -6.95 9.06 -22.28
C GLN A 170 -8.07 8.12 -22.73
N LYS A 171 -9.32 8.57 -22.58
CA LYS A 171 -10.50 7.82 -23.04
C LYS A 171 -10.42 7.60 -24.55
N LYS A 172 -10.58 6.35 -24.98
CA LYS A 172 -10.71 5.96 -26.39
C LYS A 172 -12.17 5.73 -26.78
N SER A 173 -12.88 4.93 -25.99
CA SER A 173 -14.27 4.57 -26.25
C SER A 173 -14.98 4.17 -24.96
N GLU A 174 -16.29 4.08 -25.02
CA GLU A 174 -17.12 3.53 -23.95
C GLU A 174 -18.14 2.55 -24.53
N SER A 175 -18.38 1.46 -23.82
CA SER A 175 -19.42 0.49 -24.15
C SER A 175 -19.74 -0.36 -22.91
N GLY A 176 -21.01 -0.72 -22.74
CA GLY A 176 -21.44 -1.71 -21.75
C GLY A 176 -20.94 -1.43 -20.33
N GLY A 177 -21.12 -0.20 -19.82
CA GLY A 177 -20.74 0.16 -18.45
C GLY A 177 -19.23 0.28 -18.19
N THR A 178 -18.40 0.22 -19.23
CA THR A 178 -16.95 0.33 -19.13
C THR A 178 -16.39 1.42 -20.04
N VAL A 179 -15.20 1.91 -19.71
CA VAL A 179 -14.41 2.86 -20.50
C VAL A 179 -13.10 2.19 -20.89
N LEU A 180 -12.83 2.14 -22.20
CA LEU A 180 -11.52 1.79 -22.74
C LEU A 180 -10.68 3.06 -22.78
N ALA A 181 -9.51 3.02 -22.15
CA ALA A 181 -8.58 4.13 -22.14
C ALA A 181 -7.18 3.66 -22.55
N ALA A 182 -6.40 4.54 -23.18
CA ALA A 182 -5.05 4.22 -23.62
C ALA A 182 -4.02 5.20 -23.07
N CYS A 183 -2.83 4.69 -22.79
CA CYS A 183 -1.69 5.49 -22.39
C CYS A 183 -1.05 6.16 -23.61
N PRO A 184 -0.94 7.50 -23.65
CA PRO A 184 -0.29 8.18 -24.76
C PRO A 184 1.23 7.93 -24.81
N ALA A 185 1.84 7.52 -23.69
CA ALA A 185 3.29 7.33 -23.60
C ALA A 185 3.77 5.94 -24.05
N CYS A 186 3.03 4.87 -23.70
CA CYS A 186 3.46 3.49 -23.99
C CYS A 186 2.44 2.68 -24.80
N GLY A 187 1.31 3.28 -25.19
CA GLY A 187 0.29 2.64 -26.02
C GLY A 187 -0.56 1.57 -25.33
N ARG A 188 -0.26 1.20 -24.08
CA ARG A 188 -1.06 0.20 -23.34
C ARG A 188 -2.48 0.68 -23.13
N GLU A 189 -3.41 -0.25 -23.19
CA GLU A 189 -4.83 -0.02 -22.94
C GLU A 189 -5.24 -0.59 -21.59
N ILE A 190 -6.22 0.07 -20.97
CA ILE A 190 -6.85 -0.37 -19.74
C ILE A 190 -8.37 -0.25 -19.89
N THR A 191 -9.09 -1.09 -19.16
CA THR A 191 -10.55 -1.03 -19.06
C THR A 191 -10.91 -0.71 -17.62
N VAL A 192 -11.74 0.30 -17.44
CA VAL A 192 -12.20 0.74 -16.11
C VAL A 192 -13.72 0.94 -16.11
N SER A 193 -14.31 1.01 -14.92
CA SER A 193 -15.75 1.23 -14.77
C SER A 193 -16.15 2.60 -15.33
N LYS A 194 -17.27 2.64 -16.07
CA LYS A 194 -17.87 3.91 -16.51
C LYS A 194 -18.32 4.74 -15.32
N GLN A 195 -18.86 4.11 -14.27
CA GLN A 195 -19.25 4.81 -13.04
C GLN A 195 -18.05 5.54 -12.42
N ASP A 196 -16.91 4.86 -12.27
CA ASP A 196 -15.73 5.50 -11.68
C ASP A 196 -15.20 6.64 -12.56
N TRP A 197 -15.21 6.45 -13.89
CA TRP A 197 -14.83 7.49 -14.85
C TRP A 197 -15.71 8.74 -14.79
N GLU A 198 -17.00 8.57 -14.51
CA GLU A 198 -17.95 9.67 -14.37
C GLU A 198 -17.83 10.39 -13.01
N THR A 199 -17.25 9.74 -12.00
CA THR A 199 -17.01 10.33 -10.67
C THR A 199 -15.71 11.09 -10.54
N LEU A 200 -14.91 11.19 -11.60
CA LEU A 200 -13.71 12.02 -11.62
C LEU A 200 -14.07 13.45 -11.24
N SER A 201 -13.39 13.98 -10.22
CA SER A 201 -13.67 15.30 -9.62
C SER A 201 -12.48 16.22 -9.69
#